data_AF-A0A2M7KZ20-F1
#
_entry.id   AF-A0A2M7KZ20-F1
#
_cell.length_a   1.000
_cell.length_b   1.000
_cell.length_c   1.000
_cell.angle_alpha   90.00
_cell.angle_beta   90.00
_cell.angle_gamma   90.00
#
_symmetry.space_group_name_H-M   'P 1'
#
loop_
_entity.id
_entity.type
_entity.pdbx_description
1 polymer ?
#
loop_
_entity_poly.entity_id
_entity_poly.type
_entity_poly.pdbx_seq_one_letter_code
_entity_poly.pdbx_strand_id
1 'polypeptide(L)'
;MSGETLRQATESDVGGIVELLMRVFGTGGRWTPEAFHTFYDVDCSYAPEQSLLIECEGALASHVRCSRRTMRVRFSLCLVRPERWWQDRYAWSWDRETDRFFVAEREGKVGAYLRALTWRGEVAVMDAAPADTEEQALTAMLHQVVSCCPEARTVSGPVPLGTPLDRAIRNLPGETQKWESNDMMLRLMDVRELFRSLLPELNRRCASLLSDAMRGEVAVDMPGGSLALRVTHSVQLVEPTAEALPLALTDREALLLVLGYTGVERLPFARDRQLAGDAVATLSHLFPRRPQVFWAMDQF
;
A
#
# COMPACT_ATOMS: atom_id res chain seq x y z
N MET A 1 -25.22 7.55 -28.39
CA MET A 1 -23.82 7.78 -28.00
C MET A 1 -23.89 8.58 -26.71
N SER A 2 -23.44 8.02 -25.59
CA SER A 2 -23.42 8.77 -24.33
C SER A 2 -22.46 9.94 -24.48
N GLY A 3 -22.91 11.16 -24.13
CA GLY A 3 -22.12 12.39 -24.21
C GLY A 3 -21.11 12.49 -23.06
N GLU A 4 -20.39 11.40 -22.80
CA GLU A 4 -19.46 11.27 -21.68
C GLU A 4 -18.05 11.61 -22.15
N THR A 5 -17.37 12.49 -21.41
CA THR A 5 -15.98 12.84 -21.68
C THR A 5 -15.11 12.59 -20.46
N LEU A 6 -14.06 11.79 -20.66
CA LEU A 6 -13.00 11.56 -19.68
C LEU A 6 -11.82 12.49 -20.00
N ARG A 7 -11.39 13.29 -19.03
CA ARG A 7 -10.22 14.16 -19.16
C ARG A 7 -9.44 14.29 -17.86
N GLN A 8 -8.21 14.75 -17.97
CA GLN A 8 -7.41 15.15 -16.80
C GLN A 8 -7.91 16.49 -16.26
N ALA A 9 -7.89 16.65 -14.93
CA ALA A 9 -8.25 17.91 -14.29
C ALA A 9 -7.12 18.94 -14.39
N THR A 10 -7.50 20.19 -14.21
CA THR A 10 -6.66 21.40 -14.20
C THR A 10 -7.01 22.23 -12.98
N GLU A 11 -6.20 23.25 -12.68
CA GLU A 11 -6.47 24.18 -11.55
C GLU A 11 -7.86 24.81 -11.61
N SER A 12 -8.37 25.15 -12.80
CA SER A 12 -9.72 25.71 -12.94
C SER A 12 -10.84 24.74 -12.58
N ASP A 13 -10.56 23.44 -12.50
CA ASP A 13 -11.56 22.42 -12.17
C ASP A 13 -11.76 22.24 -10.66
N VAL A 14 -10.86 22.76 -9.81
CA VAL A 14 -10.89 22.54 -8.36
C VAL A 14 -12.24 22.95 -7.75
N GLY A 15 -12.78 24.10 -8.15
CA GLY A 15 -14.10 24.54 -7.68
C GLY A 15 -15.21 23.53 -7.99
N GLY A 16 -15.28 23.04 -9.24
CA GLY A 16 -16.27 22.04 -9.64
C GLY A 16 -16.07 20.69 -8.95
N ILE A 17 -14.82 20.30 -8.67
CA ILE A 17 -14.52 19.08 -7.90
C ILE A 17 -14.98 19.25 -6.44
N VAL A 18 -14.71 20.40 -5.80
CA VAL A 18 -15.15 20.68 -4.43
C VAL A 18 -16.68 20.68 -4.35
N GLU A 19 -17.38 21.28 -5.31
CA GLU A 19 -18.85 21.23 -5.39
C GLU A 19 -19.37 19.79 -5.49
N LEU A 20 -18.75 18.96 -6.34
CA LEU A 20 -19.08 17.54 -6.45
C LEU A 20 -18.87 16.81 -5.12
N LEU A 21 -17.70 17.00 -4.48
CA LEU A 21 -17.38 16.36 -3.20
C LEU A 21 -18.34 16.81 -2.09
N MET A 22 -18.71 18.08 -2.04
CA MET A 22 -19.70 18.61 -1.10
C MET A 22 -21.09 18.02 -1.33
N ARG A 23 -21.48 17.79 -2.58
CA ARG A 23 -22.76 17.13 -2.90
C ARG A 23 -22.79 15.68 -2.40
N VAL A 24 -21.66 14.96 -2.47
CA VAL A 24 -21.56 13.54 -2.11
C VAL A 24 -21.31 13.34 -0.61
N PHE A 25 -20.40 14.12 -0.02
CA PHE A 25 -19.88 13.93 1.34
C PHE A 25 -20.25 15.05 2.31
N GLY A 26 -20.75 16.18 1.83
CA GLY A 26 -21.06 17.36 2.67
C GLY A 26 -22.24 17.15 3.62
N THR A 27 -22.98 16.05 3.50
CA THR A 27 -24.04 15.70 4.45
C THR A 27 -23.43 15.31 5.81
N GLY A 28 -23.77 16.03 6.87
CA GLY A 28 -23.37 15.69 8.25
C GLY A 28 -22.37 16.67 8.90
N GLY A 29 -22.08 17.82 8.27
CA GLY A 29 -21.36 18.94 8.89
C GLY A 29 -19.88 18.71 9.19
N ARG A 30 -19.34 17.52 8.89
CA ARG A 30 -17.92 17.19 9.04
C ARG A 30 -17.04 17.84 7.96
N TRP A 31 -17.61 18.03 6.77
CA TRP A 31 -16.88 18.51 5.59
C TRP A 31 -17.41 19.87 5.16
N THR A 32 -16.50 20.81 4.92
CA THR A 32 -16.81 22.14 4.38
C THR A 32 -16.05 22.35 3.07
N PRO A 33 -16.48 23.30 2.21
CA PRO A 33 -15.73 23.65 1.01
C PRO A 33 -14.29 24.05 1.34
N GLU A 34 -14.07 24.81 2.41
CA GLU A 34 -12.74 25.26 2.86
C GLU A 34 -11.85 24.09 3.27
N ALA A 35 -12.42 23.07 3.92
CA ALA A 35 -11.68 21.86 4.27
C ALA A 35 -11.21 21.12 3.01
N PHE A 36 -12.05 21.01 1.98
CA PHE A 36 -11.65 20.40 0.71
C PHE A 36 -10.65 21.26 -0.06
N HIS A 37 -10.83 22.58 -0.11
CA HIS A 37 -9.87 23.50 -0.73
C HIS A 37 -8.49 23.40 -0.08
N THR A 38 -8.44 23.31 1.26
CA THR A 38 -7.19 23.10 2.00
C THR A 38 -6.44 21.87 1.49
N PHE A 39 -7.15 20.80 1.10
CA PHE A 39 -6.49 19.61 0.55
C PHE A 39 -5.78 19.93 -0.77
N TYR A 40 -6.43 20.64 -1.69
CA TYR A 40 -5.81 21.04 -2.96
C TYR A 40 -4.66 22.05 -2.78
N ASP A 41 -4.75 22.91 -1.77
CA ASP A 41 -3.76 23.95 -1.51
C ASP A 41 -2.47 23.40 -0.89
N VAL A 42 -2.58 22.42 -0.01
CA VAL A 42 -1.45 22.03 0.87
C VAL A 42 -1.07 20.55 0.78
N ASP A 43 -1.86 19.70 0.11
CA ASP A 43 -1.53 18.29 -0.09
C ASP A 43 -1.23 18.01 -1.56
N CYS A 44 0.05 17.82 -1.89
CA CYS A 44 0.45 17.51 -3.26
C CYS A 44 -0.14 16.21 -3.83
N SER A 45 -0.76 15.35 -3.01
CA SER A 45 -1.52 14.20 -3.50
C SER A 45 -2.93 14.53 -4.00
N TYR A 46 -3.41 15.75 -3.75
CA TYR A 46 -4.67 16.29 -4.26
C TYR A 46 -4.47 17.18 -5.49
N ALA A 47 -3.24 17.35 -5.97
CA ALA A 47 -2.96 18.20 -7.14
C ALA A 47 -3.90 17.84 -8.32
N PRO A 48 -4.51 18.83 -9.00
CA PRO A 48 -5.52 18.57 -10.04
C PRO A 48 -5.03 17.65 -11.15
N GLU A 49 -3.76 17.73 -11.54
CA GLU A 49 -3.18 16.84 -12.54
C GLU A 49 -3.15 15.36 -12.12
N GLN A 50 -3.37 15.04 -10.84
CA GLN A 50 -3.56 13.67 -10.34
C GLN A 50 -5.02 13.23 -10.39
N SER A 51 -5.92 14.01 -10.99
CA SER A 51 -7.34 13.73 -11.05
C SER A 51 -7.82 13.50 -12.48
N LEU A 52 -8.66 12.47 -12.65
CA LEU A 52 -9.45 12.23 -13.84
C LEU A 52 -10.90 12.63 -13.58
N LEU A 53 -11.47 13.37 -14.51
CA LEU A 53 -12.83 13.89 -14.47
C LEU A 53 -13.68 13.19 -15.52
N ILE A 54 -14.87 12.76 -15.12
CA ILE A 54 -15.91 12.32 -16.03
C ILE A 54 -16.99 13.40 -16.04
N GLU A 55 -17.23 13.95 -17.22
CA GLU A 55 -18.33 14.88 -17.46
C GLU A 55 -19.43 14.17 -18.23
N CYS A 56 -20.67 14.41 -17.82
CA CYS A 56 -21.88 13.96 -18.50
C CYS A 56 -22.75 15.18 -18.75
N GLU A 57 -23.13 15.40 -20.01
CA GLU A 57 -24.04 16.51 -20.39
C GLU A 57 -23.55 17.90 -19.92
N GLY A 58 -22.23 18.11 -19.92
CA GLY A 58 -21.60 19.37 -19.50
C GLY A 58 -21.49 19.58 -17.98
N ALA A 59 -21.84 18.59 -17.17
CA ALA A 59 -21.68 18.63 -15.72
C ALA A 59 -20.67 17.59 -15.24
N LEU A 60 -19.90 17.94 -14.20
CA LEU A 60 -18.98 17.00 -13.57
C LEU A 60 -19.78 15.91 -12.84
N ALA A 61 -19.67 14.68 -13.34
CA ALA A 61 -20.39 13.51 -12.85
C ALA A 61 -19.53 12.68 -11.90
N SER A 62 -18.21 12.60 -12.14
CA SER A 62 -17.28 11.83 -11.31
C SER A 62 -15.89 12.44 -11.29
N HIS A 63 -15.19 12.18 -10.18
CA HIS A 63 -13.80 12.54 -9.93
C HIS A 63 -13.08 11.31 -9.38
N VAL A 64 -11.98 10.93 -10.01
CA VAL A 64 -11.13 9.83 -9.58
C VAL A 64 -9.70 10.32 -9.46
N ARG A 65 -9.06 10.08 -8.32
CA ARG A 65 -7.64 10.37 -8.14
C ARG A 65 -6.78 9.21 -8.59
N CYS A 66 -5.82 9.52 -9.46
CA CYS A 66 -4.83 8.62 -10.02
C CYS A 66 -3.44 9.14 -9.67
N SER A 67 -2.79 8.49 -8.73
CA SER A 67 -1.43 8.84 -8.34
C SER A 67 -0.42 7.82 -8.86
N ARG A 68 0.68 8.31 -9.44
CA ARG A 68 1.87 7.49 -9.70
C ARG A 68 2.76 7.54 -8.45
N ARG A 69 3.05 6.37 -7.88
CA ARG A 69 3.90 6.25 -6.69
C ARG A 69 4.93 5.15 -6.88
N THR A 70 6.09 5.38 -6.28
CA THR A 70 7.12 4.35 -6.15
C THR A 70 6.88 3.59 -4.86
N MET A 71 6.96 2.26 -4.92
CA MET A 71 6.68 1.40 -3.79
C MET A 71 7.90 0.55 -3.49
N ARG A 72 8.19 0.32 -2.20
CA ARG A 72 9.27 -0.59 -1.80
C ARG A 72 8.75 -2.01 -1.79
N VAL A 73 9.34 -2.88 -2.61
CA VAL A 73 8.94 -4.30 -2.67
C VAL A 73 9.37 -5.09 -1.40
N ARG A 74 10.29 -4.54 -0.58
CA ARG A 74 10.74 -5.18 0.68
C ARG A 74 9.61 -5.31 1.72
N PHE A 75 8.73 -4.30 1.79
CA PHE A 75 7.50 -4.31 2.59
C PHE A 75 6.35 -3.97 1.65
N SER A 76 5.62 -4.99 1.22
CA SER A 76 4.62 -4.85 0.18
C SER A 76 3.59 -3.78 0.55
N LEU A 77 3.33 -2.87 -0.39
CA LEU A 77 2.45 -1.71 -0.24
C LEU A 77 3.03 -0.45 0.45
N CYS A 78 4.26 -0.48 0.96
CA CYS A 78 4.89 0.73 1.49
C CYS A 78 5.21 1.74 0.39
N LEU A 79 4.63 2.93 0.49
CA LEU A 79 4.96 4.06 -0.39
C LEU A 79 6.36 4.60 -0.09
N VAL A 80 7.11 4.95 -1.13
CA VAL A 80 8.29 5.81 -1.01
C VAL A 80 7.76 7.24 -0.84
N ARG A 81 7.80 7.72 0.40
CA ARG A 81 7.38 9.08 0.75
C ARG A 81 8.55 10.05 0.50
N PRO A 82 8.45 10.99 -0.45
CA PRO A 82 9.45 12.04 -0.61
C PRO A 82 9.42 13.00 0.59
N GLU A 83 10.47 13.79 0.77
CA GLU A 83 10.55 14.75 1.88
C GLU A 83 9.35 15.72 1.91
N ARG A 84 8.93 16.23 0.74
CA ARG A 84 7.76 17.10 0.62
C ARG A 84 6.48 16.46 1.17
N TRP A 85 6.28 15.16 0.97
CA TRP A 85 5.11 14.46 1.52
C TRP A 85 5.06 14.58 3.05
N TRP A 86 6.22 14.46 3.70
CA TRP A 86 6.31 14.63 5.15
C TRP A 86 6.01 16.06 5.55
N GLN A 87 6.63 17.04 4.88
CA GLN A 87 6.41 18.47 5.14
C GLN A 87 4.92 18.84 5.03
N ASP A 88 4.26 18.42 3.95
CA ASP A 88 2.83 18.65 3.72
C ASP A 88 1.99 17.97 4.83
N ARG A 89 2.30 16.72 5.19
CA ARG A 89 1.57 15.99 6.25
C ARG A 89 1.81 16.52 7.67
N TYR A 90 2.92 17.21 7.92
CA TYR A 90 3.15 17.97 9.15
C TYR A 90 2.38 19.29 9.13
N ALA A 91 2.26 19.95 7.98
CA ALA A 91 1.43 21.16 7.85
C ALA A 91 -0.06 20.86 8.12
N TRP A 92 -0.49 19.63 7.87
CA TRP A 92 -1.83 19.12 8.19
C TRP A 92 -2.09 18.85 9.68
N SER A 93 -1.13 18.97 10.60
CA SER A 93 -1.44 18.73 12.01
C SER A 93 -2.41 19.81 12.52
N TRP A 94 -3.71 19.51 12.52
CA TRP A 94 -4.81 20.41 12.90
C TRP A 94 -4.61 20.99 14.31
N ASP A 95 -3.87 20.28 15.15
CA ASP A 95 -3.45 20.72 16.46
C ASP A 95 -2.21 19.91 16.91
N ARG A 96 -1.12 20.61 17.25
CA ARG A 96 0.14 19.99 17.72
C ARG A 96 0.00 19.38 19.11
N GLU A 97 -1.04 19.73 19.86
CA GLU A 97 -1.30 19.13 21.18
C GLU A 97 -1.89 17.72 21.06
N THR A 98 -2.65 17.48 19.98
CA THR A 98 -3.33 16.21 19.71
C THR A 98 -2.53 15.29 18.79
N ASP A 99 -1.71 15.81 17.89
CA ASP A 99 -0.87 15.02 16.98
C ASP A 99 0.56 14.87 17.51
N ARG A 100 0.91 13.65 17.95
CA ARG A 100 2.14 13.37 18.67
C ARG A 100 3.02 12.37 17.94
N PHE A 101 4.32 12.67 17.94
CA PHE A 101 5.37 11.77 17.47
C PHE A 101 6.14 11.23 18.65
N PHE A 102 6.20 9.90 18.73
CA PHE A 102 7.03 9.16 19.66
C PHE A 102 8.22 8.64 18.87
N VAL A 103 9.42 8.85 19.39
CA VAL A 103 10.67 8.39 18.78
C VAL A 103 11.41 7.57 19.83
N ALA A 104 11.76 6.34 19.48
CA ALA A 104 12.61 5.51 20.31
C ALA A 104 14.05 5.70 19.86
N GLU A 105 14.92 6.13 20.78
CA GLU A 105 16.33 6.36 20.51
C GLU A 105 17.21 5.47 21.39
N ARG A 106 18.28 4.94 20.80
CA ARG A 106 19.34 4.22 21.50
C ARG A 106 20.69 4.69 20.98
N GLU A 107 21.55 5.15 21.87
CA GLU A 107 22.91 5.60 21.53
C GLU A 107 22.92 6.67 20.42
N GLY A 108 21.95 7.59 20.45
CA GLY A 108 21.81 8.67 19.47
C GLY A 108 21.30 8.23 18.08
N LYS A 109 20.82 6.98 17.94
CA LYS A 109 20.20 6.47 16.72
C LYS A 109 18.71 6.25 16.93
N VAL A 110 17.92 6.71 15.97
CA VAL A 110 16.48 6.44 15.92
C VAL A 110 16.26 4.97 15.60
N GLY A 111 15.69 4.23 16.55
CA GLY A 111 15.36 2.82 16.44
C GLY A 111 13.89 2.56 16.08
N ALA A 112 12.98 3.51 16.28
CA ALA A 112 11.60 3.43 15.81
C ALA A 112 10.90 4.79 15.90
N TYR A 113 9.80 4.95 15.18
CA TYR A 113 8.85 6.04 15.42
C TYR A 113 7.40 5.52 15.45
N LEU A 114 6.53 6.28 16.10
CA LEU A 114 5.09 6.11 16.11
C LEU A 114 4.42 7.49 16.11
N ARG A 115 3.47 7.71 15.19
CA ARG A 115 2.60 8.89 15.18
C ARG A 115 1.23 8.50 15.71
N ALA A 116 0.72 9.26 16.68
CA ALA A 116 -0.61 9.07 17.22
C ALA A 116 -1.37 10.39 17.29
N LEU A 117 -2.67 10.34 17.02
CA LEU A 117 -3.60 11.45 17.11
C LEU A 117 -4.57 11.20 18.26
N THR A 118 -4.70 12.15 19.17
CA THR A 118 -5.73 12.12 20.23
C THR A 118 -6.93 12.92 19.79
N TRP A 119 -8.11 12.31 19.71
CA TRP A 119 -9.34 13.02 19.33
C TRP A 119 -10.53 12.49 20.12
N ARG A 120 -11.29 13.40 20.74
CA ARG A 120 -12.52 13.08 21.50
C ARG A 120 -12.35 11.99 22.58
N GLY A 121 -11.19 11.95 23.24
CA GLY A 121 -10.91 10.94 24.27
C GLY A 121 -10.55 9.56 23.70
N GLU A 122 -10.20 9.49 22.42
CA GLU A 122 -9.65 8.31 21.78
C GLU A 122 -8.23 8.61 21.28
N VAL A 123 -7.41 7.57 21.14
CA VAL A 123 -6.09 7.68 20.53
C VAL A 123 -6.06 6.84 19.26
N ALA A 124 -5.75 7.46 18.14
CA ALA A 124 -5.56 6.80 16.85
C ALA A 124 -4.06 6.72 16.52
N VAL A 125 -3.49 5.52 16.46
CA VAL A 125 -2.18 5.28 15.87
C VAL A 125 -2.29 5.47 14.37
N MET A 126 -1.62 6.47 13.83
CA MET A 126 -1.74 6.86 12.43
C MET A 126 -0.70 6.16 11.56
N ASP A 127 0.50 5.97 12.11
CA ASP A 127 1.66 5.41 11.42
C ASP A 127 2.70 4.95 12.44
N ALA A 128 3.44 3.89 12.14
CA ALA A 128 4.57 3.46 12.95
C ALA A 128 5.56 2.65 12.13
N ALA A 129 6.86 2.84 12.39
CA ALA A 129 7.88 2.01 11.80
C ALA A 129 9.01 1.75 12.80
N PRO A 130 9.41 0.49 13.00
CA PRO A 130 10.68 0.18 13.64
C PRO A 130 11.81 0.26 12.61
N ALA A 131 13.00 0.65 13.06
CA ALA A 131 14.24 0.30 12.40
C ALA A 131 14.42 -1.22 12.46
N ASP A 132 15.17 -1.78 11.51
CA ASP A 132 15.42 -3.22 11.43
C ASP A 132 15.87 -3.74 12.81
N THR A 133 15.17 -4.76 13.35
CA THR A 133 15.38 -5.47 14.64
C THR A 133 14.85 -4.83 15.94
N GLU A 134 14.25 -3.64 15.91
CA GLU A 134 13.81 -2.92 17.14
C GLU A 134 12.31 -3.09 17.44
N GLU A 135 11.76 -4.31 17.40
CA GLU A 135 10.33 -4.54 17.65
C GLU A 135 9.90 -4.14 19.07
N GLN A 136 10.80 -4.31 20.05
CA GLN A 136 10.55 -3.96 21.45
C GLN A 136 10.32 -2.45 21.63
N ALA A 137 10.92 -1.63 20.78
CA ALA A 137 10.71 -0.19 20.79
C ALA A 137 9.25 0.19 20.50
N LEU A 138 8.57 -0.54 19.58
CA LEU A 138 7.15 -0.30 19.29
C LEU A 138 6.26 -0.62 20.50
N THR A 139 6.54 -1.71 21.21
CA THR A 139 5.80 -2.04 22.44
C THR A 139 5.98 -0.95 23.49
N ALA A 140 7.21 -0.49 23.72
CA ALA A 140 7.47 0.60 24.67
C ALA A 140 6.77 1.90 24.27
N MET A 141 6.80 2.26 22.99
CA MET A 141 6.10 3.45 22.48
C MET A 141 4.58 3.33 22.62
N LEU A 142 3.99 2.17 22.35
CA LEU A 142 2.56 1.96 22.56
C LEU A 142 2.15 2.10 24.04
N HIS A 143 2.97 1.59 24.98
CA HIS A 143 2.76 1.86 26.39
C HIS A 143 2.83 3.35 26.70
N GLN A 144 3.82 4.05 26.16
CA GLN A 144 3.97 5.50 26.34
C GLN A 144 2.76 6.28 25.80
N VAL A 145 2.22 5.88 24.64
CA VAL A 145 1.02 6.47 24.04
C VAL A 145 -0.17 6.36 24.99
N VAL A 146 -0.41 5.17 25.56
CA VAL A 146 -1.48 4.93 26.54
C VAL A 146 -1.25 5.76 27.80
N SER A 147 -0.03 5.79 28.33
CA SER A 147 0.31 6.56 29.54
C SER A 147 0.17 8.07 29.35
N CYS A 148 0.43 8.59 28.15
CA CYS A 148 0.28 10.02 27.84
C CYS A 148 -1.16 10.47 27.62
N CYS A 149 -2.10 9.52 27.55
CA CYS A 149 -3.51 9.76 27.32
C CYS A 149 -4.37 8.95 28.32
N PRO A 150 -4.25 9.20 29.64
CA PRO A 150 -4.88 8.36 30.67
C PRO A 150 -6.42 8.35 30.60
N GLU A 151 -7.02 9.39 30.02
CA GLU A 151 -8.47 9.48 29.79
C GLU A 151 -8.93 8.66 28.57
N ALA A 152 -8.00 8.20 27.74
CA ALA A 152 -8.33 7.47 26.53
C ALA A 152 -8.83 6.06 26.87
N ARG A 153 -10.04 5.74 26.40
CA ARG A 153 -10.65 4.42 26.61
C ARG A 153 -10.26 3.41 25.54
N THR A 154 -9.84 3.92 24.38
CA THR A 154 -9.56 3.12 23.20
C THR A 154 -8.31 3.65 22.50
N VAL A 155 -7.43 2.72 22.12
CA VAL A 155 -6.38 2.95 21.13
C VAL A 155 -6.74 2.19 19.87
N SER A 156 -6.90 2.91 18.76
CA SER A 156 -7.29 2.35 17.46
C SER A 156 -6.26 2.75 16.39
N GLY A 157 -6.35 2.16 15.20
CA GLY A 157 -5.50 2.55 14.07
C GLY A 157 -5.36 1.45 13.03
N PRO A 158 -4.91 1.77 11.81
CA PRO A 158 -4.49 0.78 10.85
C PRO A 158 -3.34 -0.06 11.42
N VAL A 159 -3.51 -1.38 11.47
CA VAL A 159 -2.48 -2.31 11.92
C VAL A 159 -2.24 -3.35 10.84
N PRO A 160 -1.16 -3.19 10.05
CA PRO A 160 -0.72 -4.21 9.11
C PRO A 160 -0.53 -5.59 9.78
N LEU A 161 -1.31 -6.58 9.35
CA LEU A 161 -1.26 -7.92 9.96
C LEU A 161 0.12 -8.58 9.80
N GLY A 162 0.58 -9.28 10.85
CA GLY A 162 1.86 -9.99 10.82
C GLY A 162 3.10 -9.09 10.93
N THR A 163 2.92 -7.77 11.10
CA THR A 163 4.04 -6.84 11.35
C THR A 163 4.47 -6.83 12.81
N PRO A 164 5.65 -6.24 13.12
CA PRO A 164 6.05 -5.95 14.49
C PRO A 164 4.99 -5.19 15.31
N LEU A 165 4.28 -4.25 14.69
CA LEU A 165 3.21 -3.50 15.37
C LEU A 165 2.05 -4.42 15.77
N ASP A 166 1.62 -5.30 14.88
CA ASP A 166 0.58 -6.31 15.16
C ASP A 166 0.97 -7.28 16.29
N ARG A 167 2.26 -7.59 16.44
CA ARG A 167 2.77 -8.35 17.58
C ARG A 167 2.81 -7.51 18.85
N ALA A 168 3.28 -6.26 18.76
CA ALA A 168 3.39 -5.36 19.90
C ALA A 168 2.02 -5.10 20.56
N ILE A 169 0.97 -4.90 19.75
CA ILE A 169 -0.40 -4.68 20.24
C ILE A 169 -0.94 -5.89 21.01
N ARG A 170 -0.63 -7.12 20.55
CA ARG A 170 -1.04 -8.35 21.25
C ARG A 170 -0.45 -8.49 22.66
N ASN A 171 0.63 -7.78 22.94
CA ASN A 171 1.29 -7.78 24.25
C ASN A 171 0.80 -6.66 25.17
N LEU A 172 -0.07 -5.75 24.68
CA LEU A 172 -0.63 -4.70 25.52
C LEU A 172 -1.72 -5.26 26.44
N PRO A 173 -1.86 -4.72 27.66
CA PRO A 173 -2.99 -5.05 28.52
C PRO A 173 -4.29 -4.51 27.93
N GLY A 174 -5.37 -5.30 28.00
CA GLY A 174 -6.72 -4.90 27.57
C GLY A 174 -7.34 -5.87 26.57
N GLU A 175 -8.58 -5.57 26.17
CA GLU A 175 -9.26 -6.29 25.10
C GLU A 175 -8.81 -5.73 23.74
N THR A 176 -8.44 -6.61 22.81
CA THR A 176 -8.09 -6.22 21.43
C THR A 176 -9.17 -6.73 20.48
N GLN A 177 -9.76 -5.82 19.71
CA GLN A 177 -10.67 -6.15 18.63
C GLN A 177 -10.03 -5.81 17.28
N LYS A 178 -10.15 -6.70 16.30
CA LYS A 178 -9.62 -6.51 14.94
C LYS A 178 -10.74 -6.60 13.93
N TRP A 179 -10.68 -5.69 12.97
CA TRP A 179 -11.63 -5.55 11.89
C TRP A 179 -10.81 -5.50 10.61
N GLU A 180 -11.19 -6.30 9.62
CA GLU A 180 -10.55 -6.22 8.31
C GLU A 180 -11.16 -5.05 7.53
N SER A 181 -10.31 -4.13 7.07
CA SER A 181 -10.72 -3.06 6.15
C SER A 181 -10.06 -3.25 4.79
N ASN A 182 -10.81 -2.95 3.73
CA ASN A 182 -10.38 -3.06 2.34
C ASN A 182 -10.24 -1.67 1.70
N ASP A 183 -9.44 -0.79 2.31
CA ASP A 183 -9.44 0.63 1.97
C ASP A 183 -8.74 0.97 0.64
N MET A 184 -7.86 0.09 0.14
CA MET A 184 -7.09 0.35 -1.08
C MET A 184 -7.39 -0.67 -2.17
N MET A 185 -7.64 -0.17 -3.37
CA MET A 185 -7.77 -0.95 -4.58
C MET A 185 -6.59 -0.69 -5.51
N LEU A 186 -6.10 -1.74 -6.16
CA LEU A 186 -4.99 -1.67 -7.11
C LEU A 186 -5.44 -2.22 -8.45
N ARG A 187 -4.92 -1.60 -9.51
CA ARG A 187 -5.10 -2.06 -10.88
C ARG A 187 -3.74 -2.23 -11.53
N LEU A 188 -3.55 -3.34 -12.23
CA LEU A 188 -2.38 -3.54 -13.07
C LEU A 188 -2.58 -2.81 -14.39
N MET A 189 -1.66 -1.90 -14.70
CA MET A 189 -1.72 -1.10 -15.94
C MET A 189 -0.86 -1.71 -17.06
N ASP A 190 0.33 -2.19 -16.72
CA ASP A 190 1.26 -2.83 -17.65
C ASP A 190 2.00 -3.96 -16.92
N VAL A 191 1.69 -5.20 -17.31
CA VAL A 191 2.30 -6.40 -16.73
C VAL A 191 3.80 -6.46 -17.01
N ARG A 192 4.24 -6.09 -18.21
CA ARG A 192 5.64 -6.19 -18.61
C ARG A 192 6.49 -5.17 -17.87
N GLU A 193 6.00 -3.95 -17.71
CA GLU A 193 6.67 -2.91 -16.93
C GLU A 193 6.70 -3.25 -15.42
N LEU A 194 5.63 -3.86 -14.89
CA LEU A 194 5.63 -4.37 -13.52
C LEU A 194 6.76 -5.38 -13.31
N PHE A 195 6.81 -6.45 -14.11
CA PHE A 195 7.85 -7.47 -13.92
C PHE A 195 9.25 -6.93 -14.24
N ARG A 196 9.39 -5.99 -15.17
CA ARG A 196 10.67 -5.32 -15.45
C ARG A 196 11.17 -4.57 -14.22
N SER A 197 10.27 -3.84 -13.56
CA SER A 197 10.58 -3.13 -12.31
C SER A 197 10.90 -4.07 -11.15
N LEU A 198 10.36 -5.30 -11.16
CA LEU A 198 10.64 -6.31 -10.14
C LEU A 198 11.97 -7.05 -10.37
N LEU A 199 12.54 -7.03 -11.59
CA LEU A 199 13.75 -7.80 -11.92
C LEU A 199 14.91 -7.63 -10.93
N PRO A 200 15.26 -6.42 -10.44
CA PRO A 200 16.34 -6.28 -9.46
C PRO A 200 16.10 -7.07 -8.18
N GLU A 201 14.87 -7.06 -7.67
CA GLU A 201 14.48 -7.77 -6.45
C GLU A 201 14.34 -9.28 -6.70
N LEU A 202 13.82 -9.68 -7.86
CA LEU A 202 13.75 -11.10 -8.26
C LEU A 202 15.15 -11.69 -8.44
N ASN A 203 16.09 -10.95 -9.02
CA ASN A 203 17.48 -11.34 -9.14
C ASN A 203 18.17 -11.46 -7.77
N ARG A 204 17.91 -10.53 -6.86
CA ARG A 204 18.41 -10.61 -5.48
C ARG A 204 17.93 -11.86 -4.76
N ARG A 205 16.66 -12.24 -4.94
CA ARG A 205 16.09 -13.49 -4.40
C ARG A 205 16.68 -14.71 -5.10
N CYS A 206 16.82 -14.67 -6.41
CA CYS A 206 17.40 -15.75 -7.20
C CYS A 206 18.84 -16.07 -6.78
N ALA A 207 19.63 -15.06 -6.41
CA ALA A 207 21.01 -15.23 -5.94
C ALA A 207 21.14 -16.07 -4.66
N SER A 208 20.08 -16.20 -3.85
CA SER A 208 20.09 -17.06 -2.65
C SER A 208 19.53 -18.47 -2.88
N LEU A 209 19.19 -18.82 -4.14
CA LEU A 209 18.79 -20.18 -4.49
C LEU A 209 20.02 -21.09 -4.51
N LEU A 210 20.00 -22.13 -3.69
CA LEU A 210 21.13 -23.04 -3.48
C LEU A 210 21.13 -24.27 -4.40
N SER A 211 20.09 -24.50 -5.20
CA SER A 211 19.95 -25.73 -6.01
C SER A 211 19.71 -25.48 -7.50
N ASP A 212 20.31 -26.33 -8.34
CA ASP A 212 20.12 -26.35 -9.80
C ASP A 212 18.73 -26.84 -10.23
N ALA A 213 17.97 -27.43 -9.32
CA ALA A 213 16.61 -27.94 -9.56
C ALA A 213 15.57 -26.85 -9.86
N MET A 214 15.94 -25.57 -9.74
CA MET A 214 15.03 -24.42 -9.77
C MET A 214 15.15 -23.59 -11.06
N ARG A 215 15.81 -24.15 -12.09
CA ARG A 215 15.96 -23.51 -13.40
C ARG A 215 14.78 -23.85 -14.30
N GLY A 216 14.30 -22.87 -15.04
CA GLY A 216 13.18 -23.07 -15.96
C GLY A 216 12.64 -21.77 -16.50
N GLU A 217 11.60 -21.90 -17.31
CA GLU A 217 10.88 -20.76 -17.86
C GLU A 217 9.42 -20.82 -17.43
N VAL A 218 8.90 -19.68 -16.99
CA VAL A 218 7.53 -19.54 -16.52
C VAL A 218 6.84 -18.49 -17.38
N ALA A 219 5.89 -18.91 -18.20
CA ALA A 219 5.09 -18.00 -19.03
C ALA A 219 3.96 -17.41 -18.18
N VAL A 220 3.97 -16.10 -17.96
CA VAL A 220 2.87 -15.37 -17.33
C VAL A 220 1.94 -14.87 -18.43
N ASP A 221 0.73 -15.40 -18.44
CA ASP A 221 -0.31 -15.05 -19.40
C ASP A 221 -1.44 -14.30 -18.70
N MET A 222 -1.78 -13.11 -19.21
CA MET A 222 -2.79 -12.22 -18.63
C MET A 222 -3.64 -11.59 -19.75
N PRO A 223 -4.87 -11.13 -19.44
CA PRO A 223 -5.71 -10.45 -20.44
C PRO A 223 -5.03 -9.23 -21.10
N GLY A 224 -4.13 -8.54 -20.37
CA GLY A 224 -3.37 -7.39 -20.86
C GLY A 224 -2.08 -7.73 -21.63
N GLY A 225 -1.75 -9.01 -21.81
CA GLY A 225 -0.58 -9.49 -22.53
C GLY A 225 0.17 -10.60 -21.82
N SER A 226 1.13 -11.19 -22.53
CA SER A 226 1.93 -12.33 -22.05
C SER A 226 3.42 -11.99 -22.01
N LEU A 227 4.14 -12.61 -21.08
CA LEU A 227 5.59 -12.54 -20.93
C LEU A 227 6.11 -13.84 -20.33
N ALA A 228 7.41 -14.09 -20.35
CA ALA A 228 8.01 -15.18 -19.60
C ALA A 228 9.14 -14.72 -18.67
N LEU A 229 9.22 -15.35 -17.52
CA LEU A 229 10.32 -15.25 -16.58
C LEU A 229 11.22 -16.47 -16.75
N ARG A 230 12.42 -16.26 -17.30
CA ARG A 230 13.44 -17.30 -17.38
C ARG A 230 14.31 -17.22 -16.13
N VAL A 231 14.31 -18.30 -15.34
CA VAL A 231 15.07 -18.45 -14.11
C VAL A 231 16.27 -19.35 -14.38
N THR A 232 17.46 -18.79 -14.24
CA THR A 232 18.74 -19.51 -14.34
C THR A 232 19.59 -19.17 -13.11
N HIS A 233 20.75 -18.54 -13.29
CA HIS A 233 21.49 -17.83 -12.23
C HIS A 233 20.94 -16.42 -11.97
N SER A 234 20.01 -15.99 -12.81
CA SER A 234 19.31 -14.71 -12.77
C SER A 234 17.89 -14.92 -13.30
N VAL A 235 17.01 -13.98 -13.00
CA VAL A 235 15.68 -13.86 -13.58
C VAL A 235 15.76 -12.87 -14.74
N GLN A 236 15.29 -13.30 -15.90
CA GLN A 236 15.21 -12.50 -17.12
C GLN A 236 13.78 -12.45 -17.64
N LEU A 237 13.40 -11.32 -18.22
CA LEU A 237 12.17 -11.21 -19.02
C LEU A 237 12.48 -11.62 -20.46
N VAL A 238 11.74 -12.61 -20.96
CA VAL A 238 11.87 -13.14 -22.32
C VAL A 238 10.49 -13.33 -22.95
N GLU A 239 10.46 -13.56 -24.26
CA GLU A 239 9.24 -14.03 -24.92
C GLU A 239 8.96 -15.49 -24.55
N PRO A 240 7.69 -15.88 -24.33
CA PRO A 240 7.34 -17.25 -23.96
C PRO A 240 7.74 -18.27 -25.02
N THR A 241 8.37 -19.36 -24.57
CA THR A 241 8.60 -20.57 -25.38
C THR A 241 7.45 -21.57 -25.20
N ALA A 242 7.33 -22.54 -26.12
CA ALA A 242 6.33 -23.61 -26.01
C ALA A 242 6.55 -24.54 -24.81
N GLU A 243 7.77 -24.59 -24.27
CA GLU A 243 8.16 -25.42 -23.13
C GLU A 243 8.00 -24.70 -21.78
N ALA A 244 7.70 -23.40 -21.80
CA ALA A 244 7.53 -22.61 -20.60
C ALA A 244 6.31 -23.09 -19.80
N LEU A 245 6.46 -23.15 -18.48
CA LEU A 245 5.38 -23.49 -17.56
C LEU A 245 4.31 -22.38 -17.58
N PRO A 246 3.06 -22.66 -18.01
CA PRO A 246 2.06 -21.62 -18.19
C PRO A 246 1.37 -21.25 -16.87
N LEU A 247 1.51 -19.98 -16.49
CA LEU A 247 0.78 -19.29 -15.42
C LEU A 247 -0.23 -18.32 -16.02
N ALA A 248 -1.46 -18.78 -16.23
CA ALA A 248 -2.56 -17.89 -16.53
C ALA A 248 -2.98 -17.17 -15.25
N LEU A 249 -2.85 -15.84 -15.22
CA LEU A 249 -3.17 -14.99 -14.08
C LEU A 249 -4.21 -13.95 -14.47
N THR A 250 -5.18 -13.72 -13.59
CA THR A 250 -5.95 -12.48 -13.58
C THR A 250 -5.12 -11.33 -13.01
N ASP A 251 -5.52 -10.08 -13.30
CA ASP A 251 -4.89 -8.87 -12.70
C ASP A 251 -4.80 -8.97 -11.18
N ARG A 252 -5.88 -9.46 -10.55
CA ARG A 252 -5.95 -9.67 -9.11
C ARG A 252 -4.93 -10.70 -8.65
N GLU A 253 -4.82 -11.84 -9.30
CA GLU A 253 -3.88 -12.89 -8.89
C GLU A 253 -2.42 -12.46 -9.06
N ALA A 254 -2.10 -11.75 -10.15
CA ALA A 254 -0.78 -11.19 -10.36
C ALA A 254 -0.40 -10.19 -9.26
N LEU A 255 -1.32 -9.30 -8.87
CA LEU A 255 -1.12 -8.37 -7.76
C LEU A 255 -0.97 -9.11 -6.43
N LEU A 256 -1.84 -10.07 -6.12
CA LEU A 256 -1.75 -10.87 -4.88
C LEU A 256 -0.44 -11.64 -4.77
N LEU A 257 0.07 -12.16 -5.89
CA LEU A 257 1.35 -12.87 -5.99
C LEU A 257 2.54 -11.92 -5.78
N VAL A 258 2.60 -10.84 -6.56
CA VAL A 258 3.72 -9.88 -6.54
C VAL A 258 3.83 -9.18 -5.19
N LEU A 259 2.68 -8.85 -4.59
CA LEU A 259 2.62 -8.25 -3.28
C LEU A 259 2.85 -9.28 -2.17
N GLY A 260 2.79 -10.59 -2.46
CA GLY A 260 2.96 -11.62 -1.43
C GLY A 260 1.82 -11.63 -0.41
N TYR A 261 0.62 -11.19 -0.81
CA TYR A 261 -0.59 -11.25 0.02
C TYR A 261 -0.98 -12.71 0.28
N THR A 262 -0.82 -13.55 -0.74
CA THR A 262 -1.07 -14.98 -0.66
C THR A 262 0.14 -15.75 -1.16
N GLY A 263 0.30 -16.99 -0.69
CA GLY A 263 1.34 -17.88 -1.19
C GLY A 263 0.92 -18.49 -2.52
N VAL A 264 1.90 -18.88 -3.32
CA VAL A 264 1.70 -19.50 -4.62
C VAL A 264 0.76 -20.70 -4.51
N GLU A 265 0.95 -21.54 -3.49
CA GLU A 265 0.17 -22.74 -3.20
C GLU A 265 -1.31 -22.49 -2.90
N ARG A 266 -1.70 -21.23 -2.64
CA ARG A 266 -3.09 -20.84 -2.39
C ARG A 266 -3.73 -20.14 -3.57
N LEU A 267 -3.00 -19.85 -4.65
CA LEU A 267 -3.58 -19.25 -5.83
C LEU A 267 -4.36 -20.32 -6.63
N PRO A 268 -5.52 -19.97 -7.21
CA PRO A 268 -6.35 -20.91 -7.98
C PRO A 268 -5.54 -21.69 -9.02
N PHE A 269 -4.68 -21.02 -9.79
CA PHE A 269 -3.86 -21.69 -10.81
C PHE A 269 -2.95 -22.80 -10.25
N ALA A 270 -2.43 -22.67 -9.02
CA ALA A 270 -1.53 -23.65 -8.45
C ALA A 270 -2.29 -24.92 -8.00
N ARG A 271 -3.52 -24.74 -7.51
CA ARG A 271 -4.40 -25.83 -7.08
C ARG A 271 -4.97 -26.58 -8.27
N ASP A 272 -5.46 -25.85 -9.26
CA ASP A 272 -6.23 -26.41 -10.37
C ASP A 272 -5.31 -27.10 -11.40
N ARG A 273 -4.06 -26.66 -11.51
CA ARG A 273 -3.11 -27.17 -12.53
C ARG A 273 -2.07 -28.14 -11.99
N GLN A 274 -2.17 -28.54 -10.71
CA GLN A 274 -1.23 -29.47 -10.06
C GLN A 274 0.23 -29.10 -10.34
N LEU A 275 0.60 -27.83 -10.14
CA LEU A 275 1.97 -27.39 -10.36
C LEU A 275 2.93 -28.31 -9.59
N ALA A 276 3.95 -28.82 -10.28
CA ALA A 276 4.96 -29.69 -9.68
C ALA A 276 5.60 -28.99 -8.48
N GLY A 277 6.00 -29.78 -7.46
CA GLY A 277 6.54 -29.25 -6.20
C GLY A 277 7.70 -28.27 -6.40
N ASP A 278 8.59 -28.55 -7.35
CA ASP A 278 9.74 -27.70 -7.65
C ASP A 278 9.35 -26.34 -8.25
N ALA A 279 8.28 -26.30 -9.05
CA ALA A 279 7.76 -25.04 -9.60
C ALA A 279 7.11 -24.17 -8.51
N VAL A 280 6.32 -24.79 -7.62
CA VAL A 280 5.73 -24.09 -6.47
C VAL A 280 6.82 -23.57 -5.55
N ALA A 281 7.87 -24.37 -5.28
CA ALA A 281 9.02 -23.94 -4.49
C ALA A 281 9.73 -22.74 -5.15
N THR A 282 9.96 -22.78 -6.46
CA THR A 282 10.61 -21.71 -7.21
C THR A 282 9.83 -20.41 -7.14
N LEU A 283 8.53 -20.48 -7.44
CA LEU A 283 7.67 -19.32 -7.39
C LEU A 283 7.50 -18.81 -5.95
N SER A 284 7.45 -19.68 -4.94
CA SER A 284 7.35 -19.26 -3.54
C SER A 284 8.60 -18.56 -3.05
N HIS A 285 9.78 -18.94 -3.56
CA HIS A 285 11.03 -18.26 -3.28
C HIS A 285 11.12 -16.90 -3.99
N LEU A 286 10.70 -16.85 -5.25
CA LEU A 286 10.69 -15.63 -6.05
C LEU A 286 9.60 -14.64 -5.60
N PHE A 287 8.47 -15.12 -5.09
CA PHE A 287 7.32 -14.34 -4.64
C PHE A 287 6.87 -14.80 -3.24
N PRO A 288 7.71 -14.58 -2.21
CA PRO A 288 7.39 -15.03 -0.87
C PRO A 288 6.26 -14.21 -0.28
N ARG A 289 5.50 -14.83 0.63
CA ARG A 289 4.51 -14.12 1.43
C ARG A 289 5.15 -13.02 2.27
N ARG A 290 4.46 -11.88 2.36
CA ARG A 290 4.92 -10.73 3.15
C ARG A 290 3.74 -10.05 3.83
N PRO A 291 3.95 -9.44 5.00
CA PRO A 291 2.99 -8.48 5.54
C PRO A 291 2.72 -7.37 4.53
N GLN A 292 1.46 -7.02 4.37
CA GLN A 292 1.04 -5.87 3.58
C GLN A 292 0.96 -4.66 4.48
N VAL A 293 1.72 -3.62 4.17
CA VAL A 293 1.79 -2.40 4.97
C VAL A 293 1.29 -1.26 4.11
N PHE A 294 0.08 -0.80 4.40
CA PHE A 294 -0.46 0.43 3.85
C PHE A 294 -1.08 1.22 4.99
N TRP A 295 -0.62 2.45 5.18
CA TRP A 295 -1.08 3.28 6.29
C TRP A 295 -2.26 4.14 5.85
N ALA A 296 -3.19 4.41 6.78
CA ALA A 296 -4.30 5.32 6.50
C ALA A 296 -3.80 6.71 6.07
N MET A 297 -2.62 7.14 6.52
CA MET A 297 -2.03 8.42 6.09
C MET A 297 -1.58 8.43 4.62
N ASP A 298 -1.37 7.25 4.03
CA ASP A 298 -1.08 7.09 2.61
C ASP A 298 -2.36 7.06 1.76
N GLN A 299 -3.54 7.11 2.40
CA GLN A 299 -4.82 7.13 1.68
C GLN A 299 -4.96 8.38 0.83
N PHE A 300 -5.49 8.08 -0.35
CA PHE A 300 -6.06 8.96 -1.35
C PHE A 300 -7.24 9.73 -0.84
#